data_AF-A0A956XTP5-F1
#
_entry.id   AF-A0A956XTP5-F1
#
_cell.length_a   1.000
_cell.length_b   1.000
_cell.length_c   1.000
_cell.angle_alpha   90.00
_cell.angle_beta   90.00
_cell.angle_gamma   90.00
#
_symmetry.space_group_name_H-M   'P 1'
#
loop_
_entity.id
_entity.type
_entity.pdbx_description
1 polymer ?
#
loop_
_entity_poly.entity_id
_entity_poly.type
_entity_poly.pdbx_seq_one_letter_code
_entity_poly.pdbx_strand_id
1 'polypeptide(L)'
;MTSPNTQTIRCANCGTPMPVAVRSLVDAQRDAEGKSLLISDQINKFQCPNCGALNVVDAPLLYHDATKELLIAYVPMGVAAQQGKSDERIIGDLMNMLTSNLPKDQFKAYMFNPRRALTMNGLIDQVLEADGISPEVMAQQRARVDLIQRMLQSATPDALISLIKGSDDKIDAQFMQTFSLMIQRMMAQGPDEMAEIMMGLQEALLENSSYGRDLI
;
A
#
# COMPACT_ATOMS: atom_id res chain seq x y z
N MET A 1 -0.59 -2.63 24.43
CA MET A 1 0.10 -3.15 23.23
C MET A 1 -0.93 -3.21 22.11
N THR A 2 -0.64 -2.63 20.95
CA THR A 2 -1.47 -2.74 19.73
C THR A 2 -1.20 -4.09 19.07
N SER A 3 -1.54 -5.16 19.78
CA SER A 3 -1.33 -6.51 19.27
C SER A 3 -2.44 -6.84 18.25
N PRO A 4 -2.09 -7.40 17.09
CA PRO A 4 -3.09 -7.88 16.13
C PRO A 4 -4.01 -8.92 16.78
N ASN A 5 -5.28 -8.96 16.36
CA ASN A 5 -6.18 -10.04 16.75
C ASN A 5 -6.02 -11.21 15.78
N THR A 6 -5.82 -12.42 16.31
CA THR A 6 -5.73 -13.61 15.47
C THR A 6 -7.12 -14.11 15.15
N GLN A 7 -7.43 -14.23 13.86
CA GLN A 7 -8.69 -14.79 13.38
C GLN A 7 -8.44 -15.82 12.28
N THR A 8 -9.31 -16.82 12.18
CA THR A 8 -9.23 -17.82 11.11
C THR A 8 -9.97 -17.29 9.89
N ILE A 9 -9.26 -17.11 8.77
CA ILE A 9 -9.86 -16.79 7.47
C ILE A 9 -9.73 -17.98 6.52
N ARG A 10 -10.56 -18.03 5.48
CA ARG A 10 -10.41 -19.00 4.39
C ARG A 10 -9.71 -18.34 3.22
N CYS A 11 -8.71 -19.01 2.65
CA CYS A 11 -8.07 -18.54 1.43
C CYS A 11 -9.10 -18.42 0.30
N ALA A 12 -9.15 -17.26 -0.36
CA ALA A 12 -10.08 -17.00 -1.47
C ALA A 12 -9.82 -17.89 -2.69
N ASN A 13 -8.59 -18.40 -2.85
CA ASN A 13 -8.19 -19.23 -3.99
C ASN A 13 -8.44 -20.73 -3.76
N CYS A 14 -7.99 -21.29 -2.62
CA CYS A 14 -8.04 -22.74 -2.37
C CYS A 14 -8.92 -23.16 -1.17
N GLY A 15 -9.56 -22.21 -0.47
CA GLY A 15 -10.45 -22.48 0.66
C GLY A 15 -9.76 -22.94 1.95
N THR A 16 -8.44 -23.10 1.95
CA THR A 16 -7.65 -23.53 3.12
C THR A 16 -7.86 -22.55 4.27
N PRO A 17 -8.33 -22.99 5.45
CA PRO A 17 -8.44 -22.13 6.62
C PRO A 17 -7.04 -21.84 7.17
N MET A 18 -6.80 -20.58 7.53
CA MET A 18 -5.50 -20.15 8.05
C MET A 18 -5.69 -19.10 9.16
N PRO A 19 -4.95 -19.22 10.28
CA PRO A 19 -4.91 -18.18 11.30
C PRO A 19 -4.13 -16.99 10.78
N VAL A 20 -4.72 -15.80 10.83
CA VAL A 20 -4.10 -14.55 10.40
C VAL A 20 -4.21 -13.49 11.48
N ALA A 21 -3.13 -12.73 11.67
CA ALA A 21 -3.03 -11.64 12.63
C ALA A 21 -3.54 -10.34 12.00
N VAL A 22 -4.80 -9.98 12.26
CA VAL A 22 -5.44 -8.79 11.70
C VAL A 22 -5.27 -7.59 12.62
N ARG A 23 -4.74 -6.51 12.06
CA ARG A 23 -4.56 -5.23 12.74
C ARG A 23 -5.78 -4.34 12.51
N SER A 24 -6.31 -3.81 13.60
CA SER A 24 -7.37 -2.78 13.59
C SER A 24 -6.93 -1.47 14.23
N LEU A 25 -5.75 -1.44 14.86
CA LEU A 25 -5.16 -0.25 15.44
C LEU A 25 -3.66 -0.24 15.15
N VAL A 26 -3.16 0.87 14.63
CA VAL A 26 -1.74 1.15 14.45
C VAL A 26 -1.41 2.42 15.22
N ASP A 27 -0.62 2.29 16.28
CA ASP A 27 -0.09 3.41 17.06
C ASP A 27 1.37 3.61 16.65
N ALA A 28 1.69 4.74 16.02
CA ALA A 28 3.00 5.00 15.43
C ALA A 28 4.15 4.96 16.44
N GLN A 29 3.87 5.25 17.72
CA GLN A 29 4.87 5.25 18.79
C GLN A 29 5.09 3.85 19.38
N ARG A 30 4.11 2.95 19.24
CA ARG A 30 4.11 1.63 19.90
C ARG A 30 4.15 0.45 18.92
N ASP A 31 3.86 0.67 17.65
CA ASP A 31 3.81 -0.35 16.58
C ASP A 31 4.46 0.17 15.30
N ALA A 32 5.79 0.27 15.32
CA ALA A 32 6.58 0.65 14.17
C ALA A 32 6.43 -0.34 12.99
N GLU A 33 6.26 -1.63 13.28
CA GLU A 33 6.02 -2.66 12.27
C GLU A 33 4.67 -2.44 11.56
N GLY A 34 3.59 -2.21 12.32
CA GLY A 34 2.27 -1.91 11.78
C GLY A 34 2.26 -0.65 10.91
N LYS A 35 2.99 0.41 11.33
CA LYS A 35 3.17 1.59 10.48
C LYS A 35 3.91 1.27 9.18
N SER A 36 5.00 0.50 9.25
CA SER A 36 5.75 0.08 8.06
C SER A 36 4.89 -0.76 7.10
N LEU A 37 4.09 -1.68 7.63
CA LEU A 37 3.17 -2.50 6.84
C LEU A 37 2.04 -1.66 6.23
N LEU A 38 1.52 -0.65 6.95
CA LEU A 38 0.53 0.27 6.41
C LEU A 38 1.10 1.07 5.24
N ILE A 39 2.23 1.74 5.43
CA ILE A 39 2.86 2.60 4.41
C ILE A 39 3.24 1.82 3.16
N SER A 40 3.67 0.57 3.32
CA SER A 40 4.02 -0.32 2.20
C SER A 40 2.82 -1.04 1.57
N ASP A 41 1.59 -0.72 1.99
CA ASP A 41 0.36 -1.39 1.55
C ASP A 41 0.46 -2.92 1.69
N GLN A 42 1.00 -3.39 2.83
CA GLN A 42 1.11 -4.80 3.21
C GLN A 42 0.28 -5.14 4.45
N ILE A 43 -0.33 -4.14 5.10
CA ILE A 43 -1.17 -4.36 6.28
C ILE A 43 -2.36 -5.26 5.93
N ASN A 44 -2.62 -6.23 6.80
CA ASN A 44 -3.71 -7.20 6.63
C ASN A 44 -3.69 -7.98 5.30
N LYS A 45 -2.51 -8.13 4.69
CA LYS A 45 -2.27 -9.01 3.54
C LYS A 45 -1.48 -10.24 3.97
N PHE A 46 -1.90 -11.41 3.51
CA PHE A 46 -1.37 -12.69 3.95
C PHE A 46 -1.19 -13.64 2.77
N GLN A 47 0.00 -14.24 2.66
CA GLN A 47 0.26 -15.27 1.68
C GLN A 47 -0.28 -16.61 2.19
N CYS A 48 -1.08 -17.31 1.37
CA CYS A 48 -1.58 -18.63 1.72
C CYS A 48 -0.43 -19.64 1.71
N PRO A 49 -0.17 -20.38 2.82
CA PRO A 49 0.92 -21.34 2.87
C PRO A 49 0.69 -22.58 1.99
N ASN A 50 -0.56 -22.83 1.59
CA ASN A 50 -0.92 -24.00 0.79
C ASN A 50 -0.80 -23.76 -0.73
N CYS A 51 -1.23 -22.59 -1.21
CA CYS A 51 -1.28 -22.31 -2.65
C CYS A 51 -0.52 -21.05 -3.09
N GLY A 52 0.13 -20.34 -2.16
CA GLY A 52 0.90 -19.12 -2.45
C GLY A 52 0.07 -17.88 -2.76
N ALA A 53 -1.26 -17.98 -2.89
CA ALA A 53 -2.13 -16.86 -3.21
C ALA A 53 -2.09 -15.77 -2.12
N LEU A 54 -2.02 -14.50 -2.54
CA LEU A 54 -2.15 -13.36 -1.64
C LEU A 54 -3.62 -13.14 -1.28
N ASN A 55 -3.91 -13.06 0.02
CA ASN A 55 -5.24 -12.81 0.56
C ASN A 55 -5.23 -11.47 1.29
N VAL A 56 -6.28 -10.69 1.13
CA VAL A 56 -6.46 -9.39 1.78
C VAL A 56 -7.64 -9.49 2.74
N VAL A 57 -7.48 -8.96 3.95
CA VAL A 57 -8.58 -8.83 4.91
C VAL A 57 -8.97 -7.36 4.99
N ASP A 58 -10.16 -7.04 4.48
CA ASP A 58 -10.77 -5.72 4.61
C ASP A 58 -11.28 -5.51 6.03
N ALA A 59 -10.40 -5.00 6.90
CA ALA A 59 -10.70 -4.72 8.29
C ALA A 59 -10.72 -3.21 8.57
N PRO A 60 -11.62 -2.72 9.45
CA PRO A 60 -11.55 -1.36 9.96
C PRO A 60 -10.22 -1.12 10.66
N LEU A 61 -9.66 0.08 10.47
CA LEU A 61 -8.34 0.44 10.95
C LEU A 61 -8.35 1.86 11.52
N LEU A 62 -7.77 2.02 12.71
CA LEU A 62 -7.48 3.31 13.32
C LEU A 62 -5.98 3.52 13.33
N TYR A 63 -5.50 4.60 12.73
CA TYR A 63 -4.11 5.04 12.81
C TYR A 63 -4.00 6.18 13.83
N HIS A 64 -3.05 6.08 14.75
CA HIS A 64 -2.77 7.07 15.78
C HIS A 64 -1.29 7.45 15.75
N ASP A 65 -1.01 8.75 15.73
CA ASP A 65 0.33 9.30 15.89
C ASP A 65 0.27 10.52 16.82
N ALA A 66 0.66 10.29 18.08
CA ALA A 66 0.62 11.32 19.12
C ALA A 66 1.60 12.48 18.86
N THR A 67 2.73 12.21 18.21
CA THR A 67 3.74 13.24 17.89
C THR A 67 3.26 14.23 16.85
N LYS A 68 2.28 13.82 16.03
CA LYS A 68 1.68 14.64 14.97
C LYS A 68 0.26 15.08 15.28
N GLU A 69 -0.23 14.76 16.49
CA GLU A 69 -1.63 14.98 16.89
C GLU A 69 -2.62 14.46 15.83
N LEU A 70 -2.32 13.27 15.30
CA LEU A 70 -3.02 12.69 14.17
C LEU A 70 -3.77 11.43 14.59
N LEU A 71 -5.04 11.39 14.18
CA LEU A 71 -5.91 10.25 14.36
C LEU A 71 -6.75 10.08 13.10
N ILE A 72 -6.65 8.94 12.43
CA ILE A 72 -7.34 8.67 11.17
C ILE A 72 -8.07 7.35 11.28
N ALA A 73 -9.38 7.37 11.06
CA ALA A 73 -10.21 6.19 10.98
C ALA A 73 -10.45 5.81 9.51
N TYR A 74 -10.30 4.53 9.21
CA TYR A 74 -10.66 3.92 7.94
C TYR A 74 -11.66 2.78 8.20
N VAL A 75 -12.80 2.85 7.52
CA VAL A 75 -13.83 1.79 7.53
C VAL A 75 -14.04 1.39 6.07
N PRO A 76 -13.68 0.15 5.67
CA PRO A 76 -13.92 -0.30 4.31
C PRO A 76 -15.42 -0.31 3.97
N MET A 77 -15.75 0.04 2.73
CA MET A 77 -17.13 0.08 2.27
C MET A 77 -17.82 -1.29 2.46
N GLY A 78 -19.03 -1.27 3.02
CA GLY A 78 -19.83 -2.46 3.25
C GLY A 78 -19.50 -3.24 4.53
N VAL A 79 -18.35 -3.02 5.16
CA VAL A 79 -17.97 -3.74 6.40
C VAL A 79 -18.93 -3.43 7.56
N ALA A 80 -19.31 -2.16 7.73
CA ALA A 80 -20.27 -1.78 8.77
C ALA A 80 -21.63 -2.47 8.58
N ALA A 81 -22.14 -2.47 7.35
CA ALA A 81 -23.40 -3.11 7.00
C ALA A 81 -23.36 -4.64 7.22
N GLN A 82 -22.26 -5.31 6.84
CA GLN A 82 -22.06 -6.74 7.08
C GLN A 82 -22.09 -7.10 8.57
N GLN A 83 -21.65 -6.18 9.43
CA GLN A 83 -21.66 -6.35 10.88
C GLN A 83 -22.95 -5.87 11.55
N GLY A 84 -23.94 -5.37 10.77
CA GLY A 84 -25.15 -4.76 11.33
C GLY A 84 -24.87 -3.50 12.18
N LYS A 85 -23.80 -2.76 11.86
CA LYS A 85 -23.36 -1.55 12.57
C LYS A 85 -23.37 -0.33 11.63
N SER A 86 -23.31 0.86 12.21
CA SER A 86 -22.92 2.08 11.49
C SER A 86 -21.41 2.29 11.55
N ASP A 87 -20.89 3.10 10.64
CA ASP A 87 -19.49 3.52 10.62
C ASP A 87 -19.10 4.20 11.94
N GLU A 88 -19.96 5.09 12.49
CA GLU A 88 -19.73 5.76 13.76
C GLU A 88 -19.57 4.76 14.92
N ARG A 89 -20.33 3.67 14.91
CA ARG A 89 -20.22 2.64 15.95
C ARG A 89 -18.91 1.86 15.83
N ILE A 90 -18.47 1.54 14.62
CA ILE A 90 -17.16 0.92 14.39
C ILE A 90 -16.04 1.85 14.84
N ILE A 91 -16.09 3.12 14.46
CA ILE A 91 -15.09 4.12 14.87
C ILE A 91 -15.07 4.24 16.40
N GLY A 92 -16.23 4.26 17.06
CA GLY A 92 -16.32 4.24 18.52
C GLY A 92 -15.66 3.01 19.15
N ASP A 93 -15.87 1.82 18.59
CA ASP A 93 -15.22 0.58 19.05
C ASP A 93 -13.68 0.66 18.90
N LEU A 94 -13.19 1.19 17.78
CA LEU A 94 -11.75 1.42 17.55
C LEU A 94 -11.17 2.45 18.54
N MET A 95 -11.90 3.53 18.82
CA MET A 95 -11.52 4.53 19.81
C MET A 95 -11.42 3.94 21.22
N ASN A 96 -12.36 3.07 21.59
CA ASN A 96 -12.32 2.35 22.86
C ASN A 96 -11.08 1.45 22.94
N MET A 97 -10.70 0.79 21.84
CA MET A 97 -9.49 -0.04 21.78
C MET A 97 -8.21 0.78 22.01
N LEU A 98 -8.11 1.96 21.39
CA LEU A 98 -7.00 2.88 21.59
C LEU A 98 -6.94 3.38 23.04
N THR A 99 -8.06 3.93 23.53
CA THR A 99 -8.14 4.57 24.85
C THR A 99 -7.99 3.60 26.02
N SER A 100 -8.41 2.35 25.87
CA SER A 100 -8.19 1.30 26.89
C SER A 100 -6.71 1.06 27.18
N ASN A 101 -5.82 1.42 26.25
CA ASN A 101 -4.37 1.28 26.37
C ASN A 101 -3.64 2.62 26.50
N LEU A 102 -4.35 3.75 26.51
CA LEU A 102 -3.76 5.09 26.52
C LEU A 102 -3.89 5.72 27.92
N PRO A 103 -2.79 6.19 28.52
CA PRO A 103 -2.85 6.98 29.75
C PRO A 103 -3.76 8.20 29.60
N LYS A 104 -4.50 8.57 30.67
CA LYS A 104 -5.50 9.63 30.61
C LYS A 104 -4.93 11.00 30.22
N ASP A 105 -3.70 11.29 30.62
CA ASP A 105 -2.94 12.50 30.29
C ASP A 105 -2.49 12.55 28.83
N GLN A 106 -2.46 11.41 28.14
CA GLN A 106 -2.14 11.32 26.71
C GLN A 106 -3.37 11.45 25.82
N PHE A 107 -4.57 11.43 26.41
CA PHE A 107 -5.81 11.69 25.67
C PHE A 107 -5.96 13.19 25.40
N LYS A 108 -5.87 13.57 24.12
CA LYS A 108 -5.80 14.98 23.68
C LYS A 108 -6.98 15.39 22.81
N ALA A 109 -7.14 16.70 22.62
CA ALA A 109 -8.29 17.29 21.95
C ALA A 109 -8.51 16.79 20.50
N TYR A 110 -7.44 16.55 19.73
CA TYR A 110 -7.55 16.05 18.35
C TYR A 110 -8.24 14.68 18.26
N MET A 111 -8.23 13.90 19.35
CA MET A 111 -8.85 12.58 19.39
C MET A 111 -10.38 12.62 19.37
N PHE A 112 -10.99 13.76 19.71
CA PHE A 112 -12.44 13.92 19.65
C PHE A 112 -12.97 14.03 18.22
N ASN A 113 -12.10 14.37 17.25
CA ASN A 113 -12.47 14.56 15.85
C ASN A 113 -11.48 13.80 14.94
N PRO A 114 -11.52 12.46 14.92
CA PRO A 114 -10.68 11.68 14.02
C PRO A 114 -10.94 12.06 12.56
N ARG A 115 -9.87 12.19 11.78
CA ARG A 115 -9.98 12.26 10.31
C ARG A 115 -10.57 10.95 9.78
N ARG A 116 -11.21 11.01 8.61
CA ARG A 116 -11.74 9.83 7.93
C ARG A 116 -11.01 9.62 6.61
N ALA A 117 -10.55 8.39 6.39
CA ALA A 117 -10.08 7.93 5.09
C ALA A 117 -11.19 7.10 4.43
N LEU A 118 -11.45 7.36 3.14
CA LEU A 118 -12.46 6.61 2.36
C LEU A 118 -11.90 5.32 1.75
N THR A 119 -10.60 5.28 1.52
CA THR A 119 -9.87 4.16 0.93
C THR A 119 -8.60 3.89 1.72
N MET A 120 -8.05 2.67 1.61
CA MET A 120 -6.74 2.34 2.20
C MET A 120 -5.65 3.28 1.69
N ASN A 121 -5.62 3.56 0.38
CA ASN A 121 -4.67 4.51 -0.20
C ASN A 121 -4.84 5.93 0.36
N GLY A 122 -6.08 6.38 0.59
CA GLY A 122 -6.34 7.69 1.22
C GLY A 122 -5.92 7.75 2.69
N LEU A 123 -5.89 6.61 3.40
CA LEU A 123 -5.29 6.52 4.73
C LEU A 123 -3.77 6.65 4.63
N ILE A 124 -3.13 5.90 3.74
CA ILE A 124 -1.68 5.94 3.51
C ILE A 124 -1.24 7.35 3.14
N ASP A 125 -1.96 8.02 2.22
CA ASP A 125 -1.65 9.39 1.78
C ASP A 125 -1.67 10.37 2.95
N GLN A 126 -2.69 10.31 3.81
CA GLN A 126 -2.77 11.19 4.98
C GLN A 126 -1.65 10.93 5.99
N VAL A 127 -1.19 9.68 6.12
CA VAL A 127 -0.04 9.32 6.98
C VAL A 127 1.25 9.88 6.39
N LEU A 128 1.47 9.70 5.09
CA LEU A 128 2.65 10.18 4.39
C LEU A 128 2.72 11.71 4.33
N GLU A 129 1.58 12.38 4.15
CA GLU A 129 1.46 13.83 4.23
C GLU A 129 1.87 14.34 5.61
N ALA A 130 1.40 13.69 6.68
CA ALA A 130 1.81 14.02 8.04
C ALA A 130 3.30 13.72 8.29
N ASP A 131 3.89 12.74 7.60
CA ASP A 131 5.33 12.46 7.58
C ASP A 131 6.13 13.45 6.70
N GLY A 132 5.47 14.42 6.05
CA GLY A 132 6.08 15.49 5.27
C GLY A 132 6.22 15.21 3.77
N ILE A 133 5.60 14.15 3.25
CA ILE A 133 5.58 13.85 1.82
C ILE A 133 4.40 14.55 1.17
N SER A 134 4.66 15.46 0.23
CA SER A 134 3.58 16.24 -0.39
C SER A 134 2.71 15.38 -1.34
N PRO A 135 1.43 15.73 -1.51
CA PRO A 135 0.55 15.07 -2.49
C PRO A 135 1.11 15.02 -3.91
N GLU A 136 1.83 16.06 -4.33
CA GLU A 136 2.47 16.13 -5.64
C GLU A 136 3.58 15.10 -5.78
N VAL A 137 4.41 14.92 -4.75
CA VAL A 137 5.47 13.90 -4.73
C VAL A 137 4.86 12.50 -4.80
N MET A 138 3.81 12.24 -4.03
CA MET A 138 3.10 10.95 -4.08
C MET A 138 2.48 10.70 -5.46
N ALA A 139 1.88 11.73 -6.07
CA ALA A 139 1.30 11.64 -7.41
C ALA A 139 2.35 11.36 -8.49
N GLN A 140 3.53 11.99 -8.41
CA GLN A 140 4.66 11.72 -9.32
C GLN A 140 5.16 10.28 -9.20
N GLN A 141 5.30 9.77 -7.97
CA GLN A 141 5.70 8.37 -7.73
C GLN A 141 4.67 7.39 -8.33
N ARG A 142 3.37 7.64 -8.13
CA ARG A 142 2.29 6.82 -8.73
C ARG A 142 2.32 6.86 -10.25
N ALA A 143 2.40 8.04 -10.84
CA ALA A 143 2.43 8.21 -12.29
C ALA A 143 3.59 7.46 -12.94
N ARG A 144 4.73 7.39 -12.26
CA ARG A 144 5.91 6.62 -12.70
C ARG A 144 5.66 5.11 -12.67
N VAL A 145 5.11 4.58 -11.57
CA VAL A 145 4.74 3.15 -11.47
C VAL A 145 3.68 2.80 -12.51
N ASP A 146 2.66 3.63 -12.70
CA ASP A 146 1.59 3.42 -13.69
C ASP A 146 2.12 3.45 -15.12
N LEU A 147 3.13 4.28 -15.41
CA LEU A 147 3.78 4.29 -16.73
C LEU A 147 4.55 2.99 -16.97
N ILE A 148 5.33 2.52 -16.00
CA ILE A 148 6.05 1.24 -16.07
C ILE A 148 5.06 0.09 -16.30
N GLN A 149 3.96 0.04 -15.53
CA GLN A 149 2.95 -1.01 -15.67
C GLN A 149 2.30 -1.00 -17.05
N ARG A 150 1.97 0.17 -17.61
CA ARG A 150 1.44 0.28 -18.97
C ARG A 150 2.43 -0.19 -20.03
N MET A 151 3.72 0.09 -19.85
CA MET A 151 4.78 -0.41 -20.73
C MET A 151 4.87 -1.94 -20.66
N LEU A 152 4.85 -2.52 -19.46
CA LEU A 152 4.87 -3.98 -19.27
C LEU A 152 3.64 -4.69 -19.84
N GLN A 153 2.48 -4.02 -19.87
CA GLN A 153 1.23 -4.56 -20.42
C GLN A 153 1.07 -4.28 -21.92
N SER A 154 2.06 -3.67 -22.58
CA SER A 154 1.97 -3.35 -24.00
C SER A 154 1.95 -4.63 -24.85
N ALA A 155 0.91 -4.77 -25.67
CA ALA A 155 0.65 -6.01 -26.40
C ALA A 155 1.61 -6.28 -27.58
N THR A 156 2.30 -5.25 -28.08
CA THR A 156 3.23 -5.38 -29.21
C THR A 156 4.48 -4.50 -29.03
N PRO A 157 5.62 -4.87 -29.66
CA PRO A 157 6.83 -4.04 -29.65
C PRO A 157 6.61 -2.62 -30.18
N ASP A 158 5.85 -2.45 -31.26
CA ASP A 158 5.58 -1.12 -31.85
C ASP A 158 4.75 -0.23 -30.91
N ALA A 159 3.78 -0.81 -30.20
CA ALA A 159 2.98 -0.09 -29.21
C ALA A 159 3.86 0.35 -28.03
N LEU A 160 4.76 -0.51 -27.57
CA LEU A 160 5.72 -0.19 -26.52
C LEU A 160 6.66 0.95 -26.94
N ILE A 161 7.27 0.87 -28.13
CA ILE A 161 8.17 1.91 -28.65
C ILE A 161 7.42 3.25 -28.78
N SER A 162 6.17 3.22 -29.24
CA SER A 162 5.34 4.42 -29.35
C SER A 162 5.05 5.03 -27.97
N LEU A 163 4.78 4.20 -26.96
CA LEU A 163 4.55 4.65 -25.58
C LEU A 163 5.83 5.24 -24.94
N ILE A 164 6.99 4.63 -25.20
CA ILE A 164 8.30 5.12 -24.77
C ILE A 164 8.55 6.51 -25.36
N LYS A 165 8.47 6.64 -26.69
CA LYS A 165 8.70 7.93 -27.37
C LYS A 165 7.68 9.00 -26.96
N GLY A 166 6.42 8.62 -26.75
CA GLY A 166 5.37 9.53 -26.31
C GLY A 166 5.49 9.96 -24.84
N SER A 167 6.35 9.31 -24.05
CA SER A 167 6.57 9.60 -22.63
C SER A 167 8.03 9.88 -22.32
N ASP A 168 8.83 10.23 -23.32
CA ASP A 168 10.29 10.33 -23.24
C ASP A 168 10.75 11.34 -22.18
N ASP A 169 10.01 12.43 -22.03
CA ASP A 169 10.22 13.48 -21.01
C ASP A 169 10.07 12.97 -19.56
N LYS A 170 9.43 11.83 -19.37
CA LYS A 170 9.17 11.20 -18.05
C LYS A 170 10.11 10.04 -17.76
N ILE A 171 10.93 9.65 -18.72
CA ILE A 171 11.91 8.58 -18.58
C ILE A 171 13.22 9.23 -18.14
N ASP A 172 13.39 9.35 -16.84
CA ASP A 172 14.55 9.97 -16.19
C ASP A 172 15.28 9.00 -15.25
N ALA A 173 16.28 9.51 -14.53
CA ALA A 173 17.03 8.74 -13.54
C ALA A 173 16.12 8.08 -12.48
N GLN A 174 15.09 8.80 -12.02
CA GLN A 174 14.18 8.29 -11.00
C GLN A 174 13.22 7.23 -11.57
N PHE A 175 12.80 7.36 -12.83
CA PHE A 175 12.09 6.33 -13.59
C PHE A 175 12.91 5.05 -13.65
N MET A 176 14.15 5.13 -14.12
CA MET A 176 15.03 3.97 -14.24
C MET A 176 15.34 3.32 -12.89
N GLN A 177 15.53 4.11 -11.83
CA GLN A 177 15.68 3.60 -10.47
C GLN A 177 14.43 2.86 -9.99
N THR A 178 13.25 3.43 -10.22
CA THR A 178 11.97 2.81 -9.83
C THR A 178 11.76 1.49 -10.56
N PHE A 179 12.02 1.48 -11.87
CA PHE A 179 11.95 0.28 -12.69
C PHE A 179 12.93 -0.81 -12.20
N SER A 180 14.17 -0.43 -11.90
CA SER A 180 15.18 -1.35 -11.36
C SER A 180 14.75 -2.00 -10.03
N LEU A 181 14.14 -1.23 -9.12
CA LEU A 181 13.60 -1.77 -7.86
C LEU A 181 12.45 -2.76 -8.11
N MET A 182 11.61 -2.50 -9.11
CA MET A 182 10.54 -3.42 -9.51
C MET A 182 11.11 -4.72 -10.11
N ILE A 183 12.17 -4.64 -10.93
CA ILE A 183 12.90 -5.82 -11.45
C ILE A 183 13.42 -6.66 -10.29
N GLN A 184 14.15 -6.06 -9.35
CA GLN A 184 14.75 -6.77 -8.22
C GLN A 184 13.69 -7.49 -7.37
N ARG A 185 12.54 -6.84 -7.13
CA ARG A 185 11.43 -7.45 -6.39
C ARG A 185 10.80 -8.61 -7.14
N MET A 186 10.66 -8.49 -8.45
CA MET A 186 10.13 -9.55 -9.30
C MET A 186 11.10 -10.74 -9.36
N MET A 187 12.40 -10.52 -9.54
CA MET A 187 13.40 -11.59 -9.59
C MET A 187 13.48 -12.39 -8.28
N ALA A 188 13.17 -11.77 -7.14
CA ALA A 188 13.20 -12.45 -5.84
C ALA A 188 12.01 -13.40 -5.61
N GLN A 189 10.86 -13.20 -6.28
CA GLN A 189 9.59 -13.84 -5.92
C GLN A 189 8.70 -14.24 -7.12
N GLY A 190 9.12 -13.93 -8.35
CA GLY A 190 8.31 -14.02 -9.57
C GLY A 190 8.65 -15.24 -10.44
N PRO A 191 7.73 -15.64 -11.35
CA PRO A 191 8.01 -16.65 -12.36
C PRO A 191 9.07 -16.20 -13.37
N ASP A 192 9.83 -17.14 -13.93
CA ASP A 192 10.89 -16.86 -14.92
C ASP A 192 10.40 -16.07 -16.14
N GLU A 193 9.15 -16.28 -16.57
CA GLU A 193 8.51 -15.57 -17.69
C GLU A 193 8.45 -14.04 -17.47
N MET A 194 8.27 -13.60 -16.22
CA MET A 194 8.27 -12.16 -15.91
C MET A 194 9.67 -11.56 -15.99
N ALA A 195 10.73 -12.34 -15.79
CA ALA A 195 12.10 -11.85 -15.93
C ALA A 195 12.41 -11.52 -17.40
N GLU A 196 11.97 -12.36 -18.34
CA GLU A 196 12.14 -12.11 -19.78
C GLU A 196 11.42 -10.83 -20.24
N ILE A 197 10.17 -10.63 -19.81
CA ILE A 197 9.40 -9.41 -20.13
C ILE A 197 10.11 -8.15 -19.60
N MET A 198 10.64 -8.22 -18.37
CA MET A 198 11.34 -7.10 -17.75
C MET A 198 12.66 -6.77 -18.47
N MET A 199 13.43 -7.79 -18.89
CA MET A 199 14.65 -7.58 -19.68
C MET A 199 14.34 -6.95 -21.04
N GLY A 200 13.30 -7.44 -21.74
CA GLY A 200 12.89 -6.87 -23.02
C GLY A 200 12.46 -5.40 -22.90
N LEU A 201 11.75 -5.05 -21.82
CA LEU A 201 11.42 -3.64 -21.54
C LEU A 201 12.68 -2.81 -21.24
N GLN A 202 13.64 -3.34 -20.49
CA GLN A 202 14.89 -2.63 -20.20
C GLN A 202 15.65 -2.29 -21.48
N GLU A 203 15.80 -3.26 -22.40
CA GLU A 203 16.46 -3.04 -23.69
C GLU A 203 15.71 -2.00 -24.52
N ALA A 204 14.38 -2.13 -24.64
CA ALA A 204 13.57 -1.17 -25.37
C ALA A 204 13.71 0.27 -24.82
N LEU A 205 13.76 0.43 -23.49
CA LEU A 205 13.96 1.72 -22.83
C LEU A 205 15.35 2.30 -23.16
N LEU A 206 16.40 1.49 -23.11
CA LEU A 206 17.76 1.92 -23.43
C LEU A 206 17.89 2.37 -24.90
N GLU A 207 17.25 1.66 -25.82
CA GLU A 207 17.35 1.96 -27.26
C GLU A 207 16.43 3.07 -27.73
N ASN A 208 15.28 3.27 -27.09
CA ASN A 208 14.20 4.12 -27.63
C ASN A 208 13.88 5.36 -26.80
N SER A 209 14.46 5.51 -25.60
CA SER A 209 14.36 6.75 -24.82
C SER A 209 15.64 7.60 -24.93
N SER A 210 15.50 8.92 -24.87
CA SER A 210 16.65 9.84 -24.87
C SER A 210 17.56 9.57 -23.68
N TYR A 211 17.00 9.43 -22.47
CA TYR A 211 17.77 9.12 -21.26
C TYR A 211 18.46 7.75 -21.35
N GLY A 212 17.79 6.74 -21.89
CA GLY A 212 18.36 5.40 -22.07
C GLY A 212 19.56 5.38 -23.00
N ARG A 213 19.52 6.16 -24.09
CA ARG A 213 20.62 6.30 -25.05
C ARG A 213 21.83 7.00 -24.47
N ASP A 214 21.63 7.93 -23.54
CA ASP A 214 22.74 8.62 -22.86
C ASP A 214 23.49 7.71 -21.87
N LEU A 215 22.96 6.54 -21.53
CA LEU A 215 23.57 5.57 -20.61
C LEU A 215 24.43 4.50 -21.31
N ILE A 216 24.41 4.43 -22.65
CA ILE A 216 25.14 3.46 -23.47
C ILE A 216 26.37 4.12 -24.10
#